data_AF-R6JQ65-F1
#
_entry.id   AF-R6JQ65-F1
#
_cell.length_a   1.000
_cell.length_b   1.000
_cell.length_c   1.000
_cell.angle_alpha   90.00
_cell.angle_beta   90.00
_cell.angle_gamma   90.00
#
_symmetry.space_group_name_H-M   'P 1'
#
loop_
_entity.id
_entity.type
_entity.pdbx_description
1 polymer ?
#
loop_
_entity_poly.entity_id
_entity_poly.type
_entity_poly.pdbx_seq_one_letter_code
_entity_poly.pdbx_strand_id
1 'polypeptide(L)'
;MALPYDGYTFVGWYDKINHRYMSRNTTYHFTATTNAQLQAVCVKTGSATLTFATESGWISATVTRTTAEWAATDSLADLLPEVPYRYGYTATGWDCDERTVLEKLRSGQNVTLLPTYTADDTSLPTPSPAKDGVPVLDLYYKLDEKNNVGSFVMAAGWPDYLDIQSVGVAFYYKDAADFDPTDFTLLLNNKMLASNFNTDSLEETYVVNIKKLSNRYNWAARGYVNYYDQNGKLQTVYSNQINLVAREQV
;
A
#
# COMPACT_ATOMS: atom_id res chain seq x y z
N MET A 1 9.85 17.61 -10.88
CA MET A 1 8.77 18.44 -11.44
C MET A 1 8.33 17.83 -12.75
N ALA A 2 7.04 17.56 -12.92
CA ALA A 2 6.47 17.13 -14.20
C ALA A 2 5.96 18.37 -14.96
N LEU A 3 6.36 18.51 -16.23
CA LEU A 3 5.85 19.56 -17.11
C LEU A 3 4.56 19.08 -17.80
N PRO A 4 3.52 19.91 -17.92
CA PRO A 4 2.34 19.55 -18.70
C PRO A 4 2.72 19.31 -20.15
N TYR A 5 2.17 18.26 -20.74
CA TYR A 5 2.26 17.97 -22.17
C TYR A 5 0.96 18.46 -22.83
N ASP A 6 1.07 19.10 -24.00
CA ASP A 6 -0.08 19.73 -24.65
C ASP A 6 -1.22 18.72 -24.88
N GLY A 7 -2.42 19.11 -24.45
CA GLY A 7 -3.61 18.24 -24.48
C GLY A 7 -3.66 17.18 -23.39
N TYR A 8 -2.81 17.25 -22.36
CA TYR A 8 -2.84 16.36 -21.20
C TYR A 8 -2.77 17.12 -19.87
N THR A 9 -3.39 16.56 -18.84
CA THR A 9 -3.42 17.08 -17.48
C THR A 9 -2.66 16.14 -16.55
N PHE A 10 -1.76 16.69 -15.73
CA PHE A 10 -1.03 15.93 -14.72
C PHE A 10 -1.97 15.43 -13.61
N VAL A 11 -1.80 14.18 -13.20
CA VAL A 11 -2.67 13.48 -12.22
C VAL A 11 -1.93 13.12 -10.93
N GLY A 12 -0.63 12.83 -11.01
CA GLY A 12 0.17 12.51 -9.83
C GLY A 12 1.42 11.70 -10.12
N TRP A 13 2.23 11.54 -9.08
CA TRP A 13 3.39 10.65 -9.04
C TRP A 13 2.93 9.29 -8.52
N TYR A 14 2.95 8.27 -9.37
CA TYR A 14 2.50 6.92 -9.08
C TYR A 14 3.69 6.00 -8.82
N ASP A 15 3.68 5.31 -7.69
CA ASP A 15 4.62 4.24 -7.37
C ASP A 15 4.12 2.92 -7.96
N LYS A 16 4.84 2.42 -8.97
CA LYS A 16 4.50 1.18 -9.67
C LYS A 16 4.75 -0.08 -8.85
N ILE A 17 5.62 -0.03 -7.85
CA ILE A 17 5.92 -1.17 -6.97
C ILE A 17 4.82 -1.30 -5.93
N ASN A 18 4.43 -0.18 -5.31
CA ASN A 18 3.46 -0.16 -4.22
C ASN A 18 2.02 0.14 -4.67
N HIS A 19 1.82 0.31 -5.97
CA HIS A 19 0.55 0.57 -6.64
C HIS A 19 -0.26 1.70 -5.99
N ARG A 20 0.35 2.87 -5.77
CA ARG A 20 -0.32 4.01 -5.13
C ARG A 20 0.24 5.34 -5.60
N TYR A 21 -0.54 6.41 -5.46
CA TYR A 21 -0.02 7.75 -5.67
C TYR A 21 0.73 8.23 -4.43
N MET A 22 1.96 8.67 -4.64
CA MET A 22 2.81 9.25 -3.59
C MET A 22 2.61 10.76 -3.47
N SER A 23 2.14 11.42 -4.54
CA SER A 23 1.77 12.83 -4.50
C SER A 23 0.88 13.19 -5.67
N ARG A 24 -0.02 14.16 -5.46
CA ARG A 24 -0.83 14.81 -6.50
C ARG A 24 -0.22 16.12 -7.01
N ASN A 25 0.84 16.60 -6.37
CA ASN A 25 1.51 17.82 -6.76
C ASN A 25 2.45 17.57 -7.94
N THR A 26 2.57 18.56 -8.84
CA THR A 26 3.49 18.50 -10.00
C THR A 26 4.96 18.39 -9.57
N THR A 27 5.27 18.85 -8.36
CA THR A 27 6.55 18.67 -7.68
C THR A 27 6.38 17.75 -6.49
N TYR A 28 7.19 16.70 -6.44
CA TYR A 28 7.26 15.74 -5.34
C TYR A 28 8.72 15.58 -4.94
N HIS A 29 9.01 15.75 -3.66
CA HIS A 29 10.33 15.56 -3.07
C HIS A 29 10.31 14.29 -2.23
N PHE A 30 11.29 13.41 -2.43
CA PHE A 30 11.44 12.22 -1.63
C PHE A 30 12.93 11.85 -1.54
N THR A 31 13.27 11.16 -0.46
CA THR A 31 14.59 10.51 -0.31
C THR A 31 14.44 9.05 -0.71
N ALA A 32 15.23 8.60 -1.67
CA ALA A 32 15.24 7.21 -2.09
C ALA A 32 15.95 6.35 -1.03
N THR A 33 15.19 5.78 -0.10
CA THR A 33 15.70 4.81 0.91
C THR A 33 15.55 3.36 0.43
N THR A 34 14.84 3.16 -0.68
CA THR A 34 14.58 1.86 -1.31
C THR A 34 14.55 2.04 -2.83
N ASN A 35 14.63 0.95 -3.59
CA ASN A 35 14.41 1.00 -5.03
C ASN A 35 12.98 1.48 -5.29
N ALA A 36 12.83 2.58 -6.02
CA ALA A 36 11.54 3.18 -6.34
C ALA A 36 11.32 3.19 -7.86
N GLN A 37 10.10 2.89 -8.30
CA GLN A 37 9.67 3.09 -9.68
C GLN A 37 8.51 4.09 -9.71
N LEU A 38 8.87 5.36 -9.81
CA LEU A 38 7.90 6.46 -9.89
C LEU A 38 7.59 6.81 -11.35
N GLN A 39 6.31 6.99 -11.64
CA GLN A 39 5.81 7.42 -12.93
C GLN A 39 4.98 8.70 -12.76
N ALA A 40 5.28 9.72 -13.55
CA ALA A 40 4.36 10.85 -13.71
C ALA A 40 3.17 10.39 -14.56
N VAL A 41 1.97 10.44 -14.00
CA VAL A 41 0.73 10.08 -14.70
C VAL A 41 0.10 11.36 -15.25
N CYS A 42 -0.13 11.38 -16.56
CA CYS A 42 -0.85 12.44 -17.26
C CYS A 42 -2.00 11.81 -18.05
N VAL A 43 -3.17 12.44 -18.05
CA VAL A 43 -4.35 11.98 -18.78
C VAL A 43 -4.74 13.00 -19.84
N LYS A 44 -5.25 12.52 -20.99
CA LYS A 44 -5.69 13.40 -22.07
C LYS A 44 -6.79 14.34 -21.58
N THR A 45 -6.68 15.63 -21.86
CA THR A 45 -7.69 16.64 -21.50
C THR A 45 -9.06 16.24 -22.06
N GLY A 46 -10.10 16.41 -21.26
CA GLY A 46 -11.45 15.92 -21.58
C GLY A 46 -11.66 14.42 -21.30
N SER A 47 -10.77 13.80 -20.54
CA SER A 47 -10.94 12.43 -20.03
C SER A 47 -11.32 12.44 -18.55
N ALA A 48 -12.03 11.40 -18.14
CA ALA A 48 -12.30 11.07 -16.75
C ALA A 48 -11.74 9.69 -16.42
N THR A 49 -11.31 9.51 -15.17
CA THR A 49 -10.74 8.26 -14.67
C THR A 49 -11.60 7.70 -13.55
N LEU A 50 -12.02 6.45 -13.71
CA LEU A 50 -12.56 5.62 -12.65
C LEU A 50 -11.41 4.87 -11.98
N THR A 51 -11.24 5.04 -10.67
CA THR A 51 -10.18 4.43 -9.87
C THR A 51 -10.80 3.48 -8.86
N PHE A 52 -10.22 2.29 -8.75
CA PHE A 52 -10.58 1.29 -7.74
C PHE A 52 -9.44 1.24 -6.72
N ALA A 53 -9.69 1.70 -5.49
CA ALA A 53 -8.65 1.82 -4.48
C ALA A 53 -9.12 1.40 -3.09
N THR A 54 -8.20 0.94 -2.25
CA THR A 54 -8.46 0.71 -0.82
C THR A 54 -8.37 2.02 -0.03
N GLU A 55 -8.86 2.02 1.21
CA GLU A 55 -8.71 3.14 2.15
C GLU A 55 -7.25 3.56 2.34
N SER A 56 -6.32 2.61 2.34
CA SER A 56 -4.87 2.85 2.42
C SER A 56 -4.23 3.40 1.13
N GLY A 57 -5.05 3.71 0.11
CA GLY A 57 -4.64 4.28 -1.16
C GLY A 57 -3.99 3.30 -2.15
N TRP A 58 -4.03 1.99 -1.88
CA TRP A 58 -3.59 0.98 -2.84
C TRP A 58 -4.59 0.86 -3.98
N ILE A 59 -4.12 0.96 -5.22
CA ILE A 59 -4.94 0.98 -6.43
C ILE A 59 -4.94 -0.40 -7.06
N SER A 60 -6.13 -1.01 -7.16
CA SER A 60 -6.32 -2.31 -7.81
C SER A 60 -6.40 -2.16 -9.33
N ALA A 61 -7.11 -1.14 -9.80
CA ALA A 61 -7.29 -0.85 -11.22
C ALA A 61 -7.67 0.61 -11.45
N THR A 62 -7.46 1.05 -12.68
CA THR A 62 -7.90 2.35 -13.19
C THR A 62 -8.46 2.18 -14.60
N VAL A 63 -9.55 2.86 -14.91
CA VAL A 63 -10.10 2.96 -16.27
C VAL A 63 -10.19 4.43 -16.63
N THR A 64 -9.40 4.85 -17.62
CA THR A 64 -9.44 6.22 -18.15
C THR A 64 -10.04 6.20 -19.55
N ARG A 65 -11.06 7.03 -19.77
CA ARG A 65 -11.72 7.21 -21.07
C ARG A 65 -12.06 8.68 -21.27
N THR A 66 -12.22 9.09 -22.52
CA THR A 66 -12.79 10.40 -22.87
C THR A 66 -14.24 10.49 -22.41
N THR A 67 -14.76 11.70 -22.21
CA THR A 67 -16.18 11.89 -21.85
C THR A 67 -17.15 11.31 -22.88
N ALA A 68 -16.78 11.30 -24.16
CA ALA A 68 -17.57 10.69 -25.24
C ALA A 68 -17.63 9.16 -25.10
N GLU A 69 -16.52 8.49 -24.79
CA GLU A 69 -16.49 7.05 -24.53
C GLU A 69 -17.26 6.68 -23.26
N TRP A 70 -17.20 7.51 -22.21
CA TRP A 70 -18.05 7.35 -21.03
C TRP A 70 -19.54 7.55 -21.33
N ALA A 71 -19.89 8.44 -22.26
CA ALA A 71 -21.27 8.62 -22.69
C ALA A 71 -21.84 7.38 -23.40
N ALA A 72 -20.99 6.61 -24.08
CA ALA A 72 -21.34 5.34 -24.72
C ALA A 72 -21.24 4.11 -23.79
N THR A 73 -20.91 4.30 -22.50
CA THR A 73 -20.80 3.21 -21.54
C THR A 73 -22.12 3.06 -20.78
N ASP A 74 -22.83 1.96 -20.99
CA ASP A 74 -24.15 1.72 -20.37
C ASP A 74 -24.08 1.08 -18.98
N SER A 75 -23.01 0.33 -18.68
CA SER A 75 -22.79 -0.32 -17.37
C SER A 75 -21.32 -0.37 -16.99
N LEU A 76 -21.05 -0.42 -15.69
CA LEU A 76 -19.73 -0.57 -15.10
C LEU A 76 -19.40 -2.02 -14.71
N ALA A 77 -20.34 -2.97 -14.83
CA ALA A 77 -20.19 -4.34 -14.32
C ALA A 77 -18.90 -5.03 -14.81
N ASP A 78 -18.58 -4.91 -16.10
CA ASP A 78 -17.38 -5.52 -16.71
C ASP A 78 -16.07 -4.78 -16.36
N LEU A 79 -16.18 -3.60 -15.72
CA LEU A 79 -15.03 -2.80 -15.31
C LEU A 79 -14.67 -3.02 -13.84
N LEU A 80 -15.53 -3.66 -13.05
CA LEU A 80 -15.29 -3.92 -11.64
C LEU A 80 -14.23 -5.02 -11.48
N PRO A 81 -13.04 -4.71 -10.92
CA PRO A 81 -12.04 -5.72 -10.64
C PRO A 81 -12.46 -6.57 -9.42
N GLU A 82 -11.77 -7.69 -9.21
CA GLU A 82 -11.85 -8.46 -7.97
C GLU A 82 -11.62 -7.53 -6.76
N VAL A 83 -12.49 -7.64 -5.75
CA VAL A 83 -12.37 -6.85 -4.53
C VAL A 83 -11.06 -7.23 -3.82
N PRO A 84 -10.23 -6.25 -3.43
CA PRO A 84 -8.97 -6.54 -2.76
C PRO A 84 -9.19 -7.28 -1.45
N TYR A 85 -8.29 -8.20 -1.12
CA TYR A 85 -8.32 -8.85 0.18
C TYR A 85 -8.06 -7.81 1.29
N ARG A 86 -8.87 -7.84 2.35
CA ARG A 86 -8.68 -7.04 3.57
C ARG A 86 -8.65 -7.97 4.77
N TYR A 87 -7.56 -7.87 5.53
CA TYR A 87 -7.35 -8.68 6.72
C TYR A 87 -8.46 -8.49 7.75
N GLY A 88 -9.12 -9.58 8.15
CA GLY A 88 -10.21 -9.58 9.13
C GLY A 88 -11.59 -9.18 8.58
N TYR A 89 -11.74 -9.19 7.26
CA TYR A 89 -12.99 -8.82 6.60
C TYR A 89 -13.31 -9.74 5.44
N THR A 90 -14.60 -9.98 5.24
CA THR A 90 -15.14 -10.61 4.04
C THR A 90 -15.53 -9.54 3.01
N ALA A 91 -15.00 -9.64 1.79
CA ALA A 91 -15.36 -8.74 0.70
C ALA A 91 -16.83 -8.90 0.29
N THR A 92 -17.54 -7.77 0.14
CA THR A 92 -18.95 -7.77 -0.30
C THR A 92 -19.17 -7.09 -1.65
N GLY A 93 -18.20 -6.30 -2.12
CA GLY A 93 -18.26 -5.66 -3.44
C GLY A 93 -17.48 -4.35 -3.51
N TRP A 94 -17.99 -3.44 -4.33
CA TRP A 94 -17.54 -2.06 -4.43
C TRP A 94 -18.68 -1.14 -4.03
N ASP A 95 -18.38 -0.04 -3.34
CA ASP A 95 -19.34 1.03 -3.07
C ASP A 95 -19.60 1.78 -4.38
N CYS A 96 -20.59 1.31 -5.13
CA CYS A 96 -20.85 1.74 -6.50
C CYS A 96 -22.34 2.01 -6.72
N ASP A 97 -22.73 3.28 -6.66
CA ASP A 97 -23.96 3.75 -7.29
C ASP A 97 -23.67 4.01 -8.78
N GLU A 98 -23.90 2.99 -9.61
CA GLU A 98 -23.55 2.99 -11.04
C GLU A 98 -24.06 4.24 -11.76
N ARG A 99 -25.32 4.64 -11.52
CA ARG A 99 -25.93 5.81 -12.16
C ARG A 99 -25.15 7.08 -11.80
N THR A 100 -24.93 7.30 -10.51
CA THR A 100 -24.21 8.48 -10.01
C THR A 100 -22.75 8.50 -10.48
N VAL A 101 -22.08 7.34 -10.52
CA VAL A 101 -20.70 7.22 -11.00
C VAL A 101 -20.62 7.53 -12.50
N LEU A 102 -21.50 6.96 -13.32
CA LEU A 102 -21.53 7.23 -14.76
C LEU A 102 -21.85 8.69 -15.06
N GLU A 103 -22.79 9.32 -14.35
CA GLU A 103 -23.09 10.76 -14.48
C GLU A 103 -21.83 11.62 -14.25
N LYS A 104 -21.08 11.34 -13.19
CA LYS A 104 -19.82 12.05 -12.90
C LYS A 104 -18.78 11.83 -14.00
N LEU A 105 -18.52 10.59 -14.40
CA LEU A 105 -17.51 10.26 -15.42
C LEU A 105 -17.85 10.89 -16.77
N ARG A 106 -19.12 10.86 -17.18
CA ARG A 106 -19.61 11.49 -18.42
C ARG A 106 -19.45 13.02 -18.41
N SER A 107 -19.52 13.64 -17.23
CA SER A 107 -19.26 15.07 -17.05
C SER A 107 -17.76 15.43 -16.99
N GLY A 108 -16.85 14.45 -17.08
CA GLY A 108 -15.41 14.67 -17.02
C GLY A 108 -14.83 14.61 -15.60
N GLN A 109 -15.62 14.23 -14.59
CA GLN A 109 -15.15 14.13 -13.22
C GLN A 109 -14.52 12.76 -12.95
N ASN A 110 -13.35 12.75 -12.30
CA ASN A 110 -12.75 11.52 -11.81
C ASN A 110 -13.55 10.97 -10.63
N VAL A 111 -13.63 9.64 -10.53
CA VAL A 111 -14.31 8.94 -9.44
C VAL A 111 -13.38 7.88 -8.86
N THR A 112 -13.33 7.78 -7.54
CA THR A 112 -12.70 6.67 -6.83
C THR A 112 -13.79 5.85 -6.16
N LEU A 113 -13.81 4.54 -6.40
CA LEU A 113 -14.63 3.59 -5.67
C LEU A 113 -13.80 2.90 -4.61
N LEU A 114 -14.40 2.74 -3.44
CA LEU A 114 -13.83 2.01 -2.32
C LEU A 114 -14.49 0.63 -2.22
N PRO A 115 -13.73 -0.41 -1.84
CA PRO A 115 -14.29 -1.73 -1.64
C PRO A 115 -15.17 -1.77 -0.40
N THR A 116 -16.27 -2.51 -0.48
CA THR A 116 -17.17 -2.77 0.64
C THR A 116 -16.84 -4.11 1.29
N TYR A 117 -17.00 -4.15 2.61
CA TYR A 117 -16.64 -5.29 3.44
C TYR A 117 -17.65 -5.51 4.56
N THR A 118 -17.72 -6.75 5.03
CA THR A 118 -18.28 -7.11 6.33
C THR A 118 -17.15 -7.48 7.27
N ALA A 119 -17.14 -6.92 8.47
CA ALA A 119 -16.15 -7.26 9.50
C ALA A 119 -16.37 -8.69 9.98
N ASP A 120 -15.29 -9.44 10.09
CA ASP A 120 -15.27 -10.72 10.77
C ASP A 120 -14.88 -10.52 12.25
N ASP A 121 -14.85 -11.58 13.05
CA ASP A 121 -14.44 -11.53 14.47
C ASP A 121 -12.92 -11.36 14.68
N THR A 122 -12.18 -10.94 13.64
CA THR A 122 -10.73 -10.76 13.70
C THR A 122 -10.40 -9.36 14.22
N SER A 123 -9.78 -9.29 15.40
CA SER A 123 -9.28 -8.02 15.93
C SER A 123 -7.95 -7.61 15.27
N LEU A 124 -7.81 -6.32 15.01
CA LEU A 124 -6.50 -5.71 14.72
C LEU A 124 -5.71 -5.56 16.03
N PRO A 125 -4.37 -5.67 15.98
CA PRO A 125 -3.54 -5.39 17.14
C PRO A 125 -3.70 -3.94 17.58
N THR A 126 -3.77 -3.72 18.90
CA THR A 126 -3.74 -2.36 19.46
C THR A 126 -2.30 -1.83 19.43
N PRO A 127 -2.06 -0.62 18.91
CA PRO A 127 -0.74 -0.01 18.94
C PRO A 127 -0.29 0.27 20.37
N SER A 128 0.97 -0.06 20.65
CA SER A 128 1.66 0.41 21.84
C SER A 128 1.87 1.93 21.74
N PRO A 129 1.65 2.73 22.79
CA PRO A 129 1.90 4.17 22.73
C PRO A 129 3.38 4.44 22.45
N ALA A 130 3.66 5.52 21.73
CA ALA A 130 5.03 5.97 21.51
C ALA A 130 5.73 6.25 22.84
N LYS A 131 7.05 6.07 22.87
CA LYS A 131 7.85 6.20 24.09
C LYS A 131 9.04 7.11 23.84
N ASP A 132 9.25 8.07 24.74
CA ASP A 132 10.42 8.97 24.73
C ASP A 132 10.61 9.72 23.40
N GLY A 133 9.50 10.08 22.73
CA GLY A 133 9.54 10.76 21.42
C GLY A 133 9.92 9.86 20.24
N VAL A 134 9.96 8.54 20.44
CA VAL A 134 10.32 7.55 19.42
C VAL A 134 9.08 6.72 19.05
N PRO A 135 8.86 6.45 17.74
CA PRO A 135 7.84 5.51 17.31
C PRO A 135 8.01 4.13 17.94
N VAL A 136 6.90 3.45 18.23
CA VAL A 136 6.91 2.04 18.67
C VAL A 136 6.21 1.21 17.61
N LEU A 137 6.85 0.14 17.15
CA LEU A 137 6.37 -0.70 16.05
C LEU A 137 6.30 -2.15 16.49
N ASP A 138 5.14 -2.77 16.33
CA ASP A 138 4.91 -4.18 16.58
C ASP A 138 4.35 -4.83 15.32
N LEU A 139 5.07 -5.81 14.78
CA LEU A 139 4.68 -6.55 13.59
C LEU A 139 4.09 -7.91 13.98
N TYR A 140 2.94 -8.20 13.39
CA TYR A 140 2.20 -9.44 13.54
C TYR A 140 2.06 -10.13 12.18
N TYR A 141 1.91 -11.45 12.20
CA TYR A 141 1.67 -12.25 11.00
C TYR A 141 0.50 -13.20 11.22
N LYS A 142 -0.35 -13.32 10.22
CA LYS A 142 -1.38 -14.36 10.15
C LYS A 142 -1.52 -14.86 8.72
N LEU A 143 -1.64 -16.18 8.58
CA LEU A 143 -1.98 -16.83 7.32
C LEU A 143 -3.49 -17.03 7.25
N ASP A 144 -4.10 -16.53 6.18
CA ASP A 144 -5.43 -16.95 5.76
C ASP A 144 -5.27 -18.12 4.79
N GLU A 145 -5.43 -19.34 5.31
CA GLU A 145 -5.28 -20.57 4.51
C GLU A 145 -6.34 -20.69 3.41
N LYS A 146 -7.56 -20.21 3.67
CA LYS A 146 -8.67 -20.29 2.72
C LYS A 146 -8.39 -19.48 1.47
N ASN A 147 -7.85 -18.28 1.64
CA ASN A 147 -7.52 -17.37 0.54
C ASN A 147 -6.06 -17.48 0.09
N ASN A 148 -5.23 -18.25 0.80
CA ASN A 148 -3.78 -18.35 0.62
C ASN A 148 -3.10 -16.97 0.61
N VAL A 149 -3.39 -16.17 1.65
CA VAL A 149 -2.85 -14.82 1.82
C VAL A 149 -2.12 -14.74 3.16
N GLY A 150 -0.83 -14.42 3.11
CA GLY A 150 -0.06 -14.05 4.29
C GLY A 150 -0.23 -12.56 4.56
N SER A 151 -0.77 -12.21 5.72
CA SER A 151 -0.94 -10.82 6.15
C SER A 151 0.08 -10.45 7.21
N PHE A 152 0.82 -9.37 6.93
CA PHE A 152 1.73 -8.73 7.87
C PHE A 152 1.07 -7.44 8.36
N VAL A 153 0.76 -7.38 9.64
CA VAL A 153 0.02 -6.28 10.27
C VAL A 153 0.96 -5.58 11.23
N MET A 154 1.35 -4.35 10.92
CA MET A 154 2.18 -3.52 11.78
C MET A 154 1.29 -2.55 12.55
N ALA A 155 1.30 -2.65 13.87
CA ALA A 155 0.75 -1.63 14.75
C ALA A 155 1.85 -0.59 15.02
N ALA A 156 1.51 0.69 14.94
CA ALA A 156 2.46 1.79 15.11
C ALA A 156 1.92 2.83 16.09
N GLY A 157 2.67 3.05 17.17
CA GLY A 157 2.50 4.17 18.07
C GLY A 157 3.31 5.37 17.61
N TRP A 158 2.64 6.50 17.41
CA TRP A 158 3.25 7.73 16.93
C TRP A 158 3.38 8.77 18.05
N PRO A 159 4.54 9.43 18.20
CA PRO A 159 4.62 10.69 18.93
C PRO A 159 3.80 11.78 18.24
N ASP A 160 3.36 12.78 19.01
CA ASP A 160 2.55 13.90 18.50
C ASP A 160 3.21 14.72 17.39
N TYR A 161 4.55 14.74 17.34
CA TYR A 161 5.32 15.56 16.38
C TYR A 161 6.53 14.78 15.84
N LEU A 162 6.40 14.25 14.62
CA LEU A 162 7.50 13.66 13.87
C LEU A 162 7.42 14.02 12.39
N ASP A 163 8.58 14.33 11.81
CA ASP A 163 8.73 14.44 10.36
C ASP A 163 9.05 13.04 9.80
N ILE A 164 8.00 12.34 9.37
CA ILE A 164 8.10 10.97 8.84
C ILE A 164 8.51 11.01 7.37
N GLN A 165 9.64 10.38 7.08
CA GLN A 165 10.19 10.28 5.73
C GLN A 165 9.66 9.05 4.98
N SER A 166 9.49 7.91 5.68
CA SER A 166 8.87 6.71 5.11
C SER A 166 8.42 5.73 6.18
N VAL A 167 7.37 4.96 5.89
CA VAL A 167 6.86 3.89 6.74
C VAL A 167 6.49 2.67 5.87
N GLY A 168 6.79 1.47 6.34
CA GLY A 168 6.53 0.25 5.58
C GLY A 168 6.94 -1.03 6.26
N VAL A 169 6.88 -2.12 5.51
CA VAL A 169 7.35 -3.45 5.92
C VAL A 169 8.40 -3.89 4.90
N ALA A 170 9.60 -4.18 5.38
CA ALA A 170 10.67 -4.77 4.62
C ALA A 170 10.51 -6.30 4.58
N PHE A 171 10.90 -6.89 3.46
CA PHE A 171 10.89 -8.33 3.22
C PHE A 171 12.21 -8.79 2.63
N TYR A 172 12.64 -9.95 3.09
CA TYR A 172 13.70 -10.75 2.46
C TYR A 172 13.19 -12.17 2.34
N TYR A 173 13.45 -12.82 1.21
CA TYR A 173 13.05 -14.20 1.00
C TYR A 173 14.01 -14.90 0.04
N LYS A 174 14.22 -16.19 0.27
CA LYS A 174 15.06 -17.02 -0.61
C LYS A 174 14.59 -18.46 -0.51
N ASP A 175 14.97 -19.28 -1.49
CA ASP A 175 14.66 -20.72 -1.47
C ASP A 175 15.08 -21.29 -0.11
N ALA A 176 14.22 -22.13 0.48
CA ALA A 176 14.40 -22.57 1.87
C ALA A 176 15.80 -23.14 2.13
N ALA A 177 16.33 -23.94 1.20
CA ALA A 177 17.66 -24.54 1.28
C ALA A 177 18.83 -23.54 1.39
N ASP A 178 18.63 -22.29 0.96
CA ASP A 178 19.71 -21.30 0.81
C ASP A 178 19.67 -20.16 1.85
N PHE A 179 18.71 -20.19 2.78
CA PHE A 179 18.51 -19.11 3.73
C PHE A 179 17.88 -19.60 5.02
N ASP A 180 18.61 -19.41 6.13
CA ASP A 180 18.07 -19.53 7.47
C ASP A 180 17.72 -18.14 8.01
N PRO A 181 16.43 -17.79 8.15
CA PRO A 181 16.01 -16.49 8.68
C PRO A 181 16.24 -16.35 10.19
N THR A 182 16.48 -17.43 10.93
CA THR A 182 16.58 -17.40 12.40
C THR A 182 17.89 -16.78 12.91
N ASP A 183 18.97 -16.83 12.11
CA ASP A 183 20.26 -16.16 12.37
C ASP A 183 20.49 -14.95 11.44
N PHE A 184 19.42 -14.37 10.92
CA PHE A 184 19.47 -13.22 10.02
C PHE A 184 18.77 -12.02 10.63
N THR A 185 19.41 -10.85 10.57
CA THR A 185 18.76 -9.58 10.90
C THR A 185 18.40 -8.82 9.62
N LEU A 186 17.09 -8.66 9.39
CA LEU A 186 16.56 -7.85 8.32
C LEU A 186 16.64 -6.37 8.67
N LEU A 187 17.21 -5.61 7.73
CA LEU A 187 17.37 -4.16 7.74
C LEU A 187 16.96 -3.61 6.37
N LEU A 188 16.77 -2.29 6.26
CA LEU A 188 16.44 -1.69 4.97
C LEU A 188 17.53 -1.86 3.91
N ASN A 189 18.80 -2.01 4.29
CA ASN A 189 19.91 -2.11 3.34
C ASN A 189 20.08 -3.52 2.73
N ASN A 190 19.55 -4.56 3.36
CA ASN A 190 19.66 -5.94 2.91
C ASN A 190 18.32 -6.55 2.47
N LYS A 191 17.22 -5.78 2.50
CA LYS A 191 15.91 -6.20 2.01
C LYS A 191 15.90 -6.52 0.50
N MET A 192 14.98 -7.39 0.10
CA MET A 192 14.67 -7.62 -1.32
C MET A 192 13.46 -6.81 -1.80
N LEU A 193 12.48 -6.59 -0.91
CA LEU A 193 11.29 -5.80 -1.17
C LEU A 193 10.99 -4.94 0.07
N ALA A 194 10.38 -3.79 -0.13
CA ALA A 194 9.71 -3.05 0.93
C ALA A 194 8.38 -2.54 0.43
N SER A 195 7.35 -2.62 1.28
CA SER A 195 6.16 -1.81 1.09
C SER A 195 6.49 -0.35 1.44
N ASN A 196 5.72 0.58 0.89
CA ASN A 196 5.78 1.98 1.29
C ASN A 196 4.36 2.54 1.41
N PHE A 197 4.06 3.19 2.54
CA PHE A 197 2.77 3.85 2.76
C PHE A 197 2.89 5.37 2.63
N ASN A 198 1.76 6.03 2.38
CA ASN A 198 1.73 7.49 2.36
C ASN A 198 1.96 8.01 3.80
N THR A 199 2.74 9.09 3.92
CA THR A 199 3.09 9.76 5.18
C THR A 199 2.30 11.05 5.41
N ASP A 200 1.45 11.47 4.47
CA ASP A 200 0.56 12.63 4.59
C ASP A 200 -0.46 12.47 5.73
N SER A 201 -0.85 11.22 6.02
CA SER A 201 -1.69 10.83 7.14
C SER A 201 -1.10 9.57 7.76
N LEU A 202 -0.77 9.62 9.05
CA LEU A 202 -0.25 8.47 9.78
C LEU A 202 -1.40 7.62 10.30
N GLU A 203 -1.34 6.34 9.98
CA GLU A 203 -2.27 5.33 10.46
C GLU A 203 -1.72 4.62 11.70
N GLU A 204 -2.60 4.16 12.57
CA GLU A 204 -2.23 3.32 13.72
C GLU A 204 -1.91 1.88 13.32
N THR A 205 -2.42 1.43 12.16
CA THR A 205 -2.23 0.07 11.66
C THR A 205 -1.92 0.06 10.16
N TYR A 206 -0.88 -0.67 9.77
CA TYR A 206 -0.46 -0.86 8.39
C TYR A 206 -0.52 -2.34 8.04
N VAL A 207 -1.23 -2.68 6.96
CA VAL A 207 -1.39 -4.08 6.52
C VAL A 207 -0.74 -4.26 5.17
N VAL A 208 0.14 -5.27 5.06
CA VAL A 208 0.70 -5.75 3.80
C VAL A 208 0.25 -7.20 3.60
N ASN A 209 -0.41 -7.45 2.47
CA ASN A 209 -0.89 -8.76 2.09
C ASN A 209 -0.01 -9.34 0.97
N ILE A 210 0.49 -10.56 1.17
CA ILE A 210 1.20 -11.33 0.16
C ILE A 210 0.31 -12.49 -0.28
N LYS A 211 -0.25 -12.39 -1.49
CA LYS A 211 -1.01 -13.47 -2.11
C LYS A 211 -0.08 -14.62 -2.51
N LYS A 212 -0.56 -15.86 -2.41
CA LYS A 212 0.16 -17.08 -2.82
C LYS A 212 1.51 -17.22 -2.11
N LEU A 213 1.54 -16.94 -0.80
CA LEU A 213 2.74 -17.13 0.01
C LEU A 213 3.11 -18.62 0.01
N SER A 214 4.18 -18.98 -0.69
CA SER A 214 4.61 -20.36 -0.88
C SER A 214 5.54 -20.81 0.26
N ASN A 215 5.43 -22.08 0.65
CA ASN A 215 6.37 -22.76 1.56
C ASN A 215 7.72 -23.10 0.91
N ARG A 216 7.91 -22.82 -0.40
CA ARG A 216 9.19 -22.99 -1.08
C ARG A 216 10.28 -22.05 -0.53
N TYR A 217 9.87 -20.91 -0.01
CA TYR A 217 10.77 -19.85 0.41
C TYR A 217 10.74 -19.69 1.92
N ASN A 218 11.90 -19.46 2.51
CA ASN A 218 12.00 -18.89 3.86
C ASN A 218 11.90 -17.37 3.75
N TRP A 219 11.23 -16.74 4.70
CA TRP A 219 11.00 -15.30 4.73
C TRP A 219 11.47 -14.68 6.04
N ALA A 220 12.03 -13.48 5.95
CA ALA A 220 12.12 -12.53 7.05
C ALA A 220 11.30 -11.29 6.70
N ALA A 221 10.52 -10.79 7.64
CA ALA A 221 9.73 -9.56 7.50
C ALA A 221 9.94 -8.66 8.72
N ARG A 222 10.03 -7.35 8.48
CA ARG A 222 10.25 -6.37 9.54
C ARG A 222 9.65 -5.02 9.18
N GLY A 223 8.79 -4.50 10.06
CA GLY A 223 8.27 -3.15 9.97
C GLY A 223 9.39 -2.12 10.13
N TYR A 224 9.26 -0.97 9.47
CA TYR A 224 10.21 0.12 9.59
C TYR A 224 9.52 1.48 9.52
N VAL A 225 10.15 2.46 10.17
CA VAL A 225 9.87 3.89 10.04
C VAL A 225 11.18 4.63 9.92
N ASN A 226 11.30 5.50 8.93
CA ASN A 226 12.34 6.51 8.84
C ASN A 226 11.77 7.88 9.15
N TYR A 227 12.41 8.63 10.04
CA TYR A 227 11.96 9.96 10.45
C TYR A 227 13.15 10.87 10.76
N TYR A 228 12.95 12.19 10.72
CA TYR A 228 13.94 13.14 11.19
C TYR A 228 13.73 13.44 12.67
N ASP A 229 14.79 13.27 13.47
CA ASP A 229 14.77 13.68 14.87
C ASP A 229 14.80 15.21 15.01
N GLN A 230 14.71 15.70 16.24
CA GLN A 230 14.71 17.14 16.55
C GLN A 230 15.97 17.89 16.08
N ASN A 231 17.06 17.18 15.76
CA ASN A 231 18.30 17.76 15.23
C ASN A 231 18.35 17.69 13.69
N GLY A 232 17.27 17.24 13.03
CA GLY A 232 17.22 17.04 11.59
C GLY A 232 18.02 15.84 11.10
N LYS A 233 18.36 14.88 11.98
CA LYS A 233 19.08 13.66 11.60
C LYS A 233 18.08 12.55 11.31
N LEU A 234 18.30 11.87 10.17
CA LEU A 234 17.49 10.72 9.78
C LEU A 234 17.74 9.55 10.74
N GLN A 235 16.66 9.02 11.32
CA GLN A 235 16.63 7.86 12.20
C GLN A 235 15.79 6.77 11.55
N THR A 236 16.11 5.51 11.88
CA THR A 236 15.30 4.35 11.49
C THR A 236 14.90 3.56 12.73
N VAL A 237 13.60 3.33 12.90
CA VAL A 237 13.05 2.41 13.89
C VAL A 237 12.54 1.17 13.17
N TYR A 238 12.76 0.01 13.77
CA TYR A 238 12.29 -1.27 13.27
C TYR A 238 11.39 -1.95 14.29
N SER A 239 10.41 -2.71 13.81
CA SER A 239 9.63 -3.61 14.67
C SER A 239 10.44 -4.84 15.09
N ASN A 240 9.81 -5.73 15.86
CA ASN A 240 10.21 -7.13 15.91
C ASN A 240 10.28 -7.74 14.49
N GLN A 241 11.18 -8.71 14.30
CA GLN A 241 11.28 -9.45 13.05
C GLN A 241 10.41 -10.71 13.12
N ILE A 242 9.70 -11.00 12.03
CA ILE A 242 8.97 -12.25 11.85
C ILE A 242 9.74 -13.10 10.85
N ASN A 243 10.01 -14.34 11.24
CA ASN A 243 10.63 -15.34 10.38
C ASN A 243 9.61 -16.42 10.06
N LEU A 244 9.41 -16.70 8.78
CA LEU A 244 8.59 -17.81 8.29
C LEU A 244 9.54 -18.86 7.71
N VAL A 245 9.63 -20.01 8.38
CA VAL A 245 10.49 -21.11 7.97
C VAL A 245 9.63 -22.21 7.38
N ALA A 246 10.03 -22.71 6.21
CA ALA A 246 9.45 -23.86 5.57
C ALA A 246 9.57 -25.08 6.50
N ARG A 247 8.43 -25.73 6.77
CA ARG A 247 8.34 -26.83 7.75
C ARG A 247 9.21 -28.06 7.42
N GLU A 248 9.77 -28.17 6.22
CA GLU A 248 10.67 -29.26 5.83
C GLU A 248 12.08 -29.15 6.44
N GLN A 249 12.38 -28.06 7.14
CA GLN A 249 13.69 -27.79 7.76
C GLN A 249 13.73 -27.91 9.30
N VAL A 250 12.63 -28.32 9.94
CA VAL A 250 12.54 -28.49 11.41
C VAL A 250 12.49 -29.96 11.78
#